data_AF-A0A9X2UM34-F1
#
_entry.id   AF-A0A9X2UM34-F1
#
_cell.length_a   1.000
_cell.length_b   1.000
_cell.length_c   1.000
_cell.angle_alpha   90.00
_cell.angle_beta   90.00
_cell.angle_gamma   90.00
#
_symmetry.space_group_name_H-M   'P 1'
#
loop_
_entity.id
_entity.type
_entity.pdbx_description
1 polymer ?
#
loop_
_entity_poly.entity_id
_entity_poly.type
_entity_poly.pdbx_seq_one_letter_code
_entity_poly.pdbx_strand_id
1 'polypeptide(L)'
;MQGILPKLALGEDQFSHLSKRERIEKAHSVTEQYLDIFGDDFYLEAHRHGIEDEETMNDLVQYLSGKYDIPVITANDCHYARPEDYEIQKVRTCLSRSEGGGDNVLLTDEDGGRFAHENMHVKGPEEMISLFEEFPDAAENTMRIAESCGARLPMEEGEYFFPEFPDLGPAETTKERLTEECAKGFRRRYPNASQAHKDRMRYELGVIDEMGFNDYFLIVSDVVQWAKAQGIRVGPGRGSAAGSMVTYCLGITDLDPMAHGLLFDRFLNHARTTMPDIDIDFDDKRREEVIRHIRAKYGEDRVSEAITFNRFQLRQAIRDTSRVFGLKPTEQDDVADEIKAIRKEHDVDTVEGLLEVSPKLRRKRQDDERFNNPPQAPGRRAV
;
A
#
# COMPACT_ATOMS: atom_id res chain seq x y z
N MET A 1 -5.84 26.83 2.47
CA MET A 1 -5.61 25.45 2.97
C MET A 1 -4.14 25.39 3.41
N GLN A 2 -3.77 24.85 4.57
CA GLN A 2 -2.36 24.88 5.04
C GLN A 2 -1.61 23.59 4.67
N GLY A 3 -0.36 23.71 4.22
CA GLY A 3 0.55 22.57 4.00
C GLY A 3 0.35 21.81 2.69
N ILE A 4 -0.28 22.41 1.67
CA ILE A 4 -0.48 21.83 0.34
C ILE A 4 0.03 22.81 -0.71
N LEU A 5 0.92 22.34 -1.59
CA LEU A 5 1.46 23.08 -2.73
C LEU A 5 0.83 22.56 -4.03
N PRO A 6 -0.28 23.16 -4.52
CA PRO A 6 -0.90 22.71 -5.75
C PRO A 6 -0.09 23.12 -6.99
N LYS A 7 -0.18 22.29 -8.01
CA LYS A 7 0.30 22.55 -9.35
C LYS A 7 -0.85 22.38 -10.34
N LEU A 8 -0.91 23.24 -11.36
CA LEU A 8 -1.92 23.17 -12.43
C LEU A 8 -1.25 22.81 -13.75
N ALA A 9 -1.52 21.60 -14.23
CA ALA A 9 -1.19 21.15 -15.57
C ALA A 9 -2.40 21.35 -16.51
N LEU A 10 -2.21 22.12 -17.59
CA LEU A 10 -3.29 22.47 -18.53
C LEU A 10 -3.50 21.42 -19.64
N GLY A 11 -2.63 20.40 -19.72
CA GLY A 11 -2.67 19.34 -20.75
C GLY A 11 -3.51 18.11 -20.38
N GLU A 12 -3.96 17.97 -19.13
CA GLU A 12 -4.78 16.83 -18.71
C GLU A 12 -6.21 16.91 -19.29
N ASP A 13 -6.95 15.78 -19.26
CA ASP A 13 -8.30 15.54 -19.81
C ASP A 13 -9.34 16.67 -19.61
N GLN A 14 -9.09 17.58 -18.66
CA GLN A 14 -9.90 18.75 -18.35
C GLN A 14 -9.97 19.79 -19.48
N PHE A 15 -8.94 19.90 -20.33
CA PHE A 15 -8.87 20.94 -21.37
C PHE A 15 -8.86 20.39 -22.80
N SER A 16 -8.52 19.11 -22.99
CA SER A 16 -8.28 18.48 -24.29
C SER A 16 -9.47 18.55 -25.25
N HIS A 17 -10.70 18.47 -24.75
CA HIS A 17 -11.95 18.48 -25.54
C HIS A 17 -12.51 19.88 -25.84
N LEU A 18 -11.92 20.94 -25.27
CA LEU A 18 -12.42 22.31 -25.38
C LEU A 18 -11.85 23.02 -26.62
N SER A 19 -12.61 23.95 -27.20
CA SER A 19 -12.06 24.85 -28.23
C SER A 19 -11.00 25.79 -27.63
N LYS A 20 -10.12 26.35 -28.47
CA LYS A 20 -9.05 27.28 -28.01
C LYS A 20 -9.58 28.41 -27.12
N ARG A 21 -10.75 28.97 -27.43
CA ARG A 21 -11.37 30.04 -26.63
C ARG A 21 -11.85 29.53 -25.28
N GLU A 22 -12.54 28.40 -25.26
CA GLU A 22 -13.04 27.78 -24.02
C GLU A 22 -11.89 27.36 -23.10
N ARG A 23 -10.78 26.86 -23.67
CA ARG A 23 -9.56 26.55 -22.92
C ARG A 23 -9.01 27.76 -22.18
N ILE A 24 -8.90 28.90 -22.87
CA ILE A 24 -8.41 30.15 -22.27
C ILE A 24 -9.35 30.62 -21.15
N GLU A 25 -10.66 30.67 -21.41
CA GLU A 25 -11.66 31.10 -20.42
C GLU A 25 -11.66 30.18 -19.19
N LYS A 26 -11.58 28.86 -19.41
CA LYS A 26 -11.51 27.86 -18.34
C LYS A 26 -10.22 27.98 -17.55
N ALA A 27 -9.07 28.12 -18.23
CA ALA A 27 -7.77 28.21 -17.58
C ALA A 27 -7.70 29.45 -16.67
N HIS A 28 -8.18 30.61 -17.14
CA HIS A 28 -8.34 31.79 -16.28
C HIS A 28 -9.17 31.52 -15.03
N SER A 29 -10.37 30.95 -15.22
CA SER A 29 -11.27 30.68 -14.10
C SER A 29 -10.65 29.72 -13.08
N VAL A 30 -9.92 28.70 -13.53
CA VAL A 30 -9.26 27.74 -12.64
C VAL A 30 -8.07 28.39 -11.94
N THR A 31 -7.23 29.14 -12.67
CA THR A 31 -6.11 29.89 -12.12
C THR A 31 -6.55 30.85 -11.01
N GLU A 32 -7.63 31.63 -11.22
CA GLU A 32 -8.16 32.55 -10.23
C GLU A 32 -8.70 31.82 -8.98
N GLN A 33 -9.34 30.67 -9.16
CA GLN A 33 -9.79 29.84 -8.04
C GLN A 33 -8.60 29.31 -7.22
N TYR A 34 -7.55 28.85 -7.87
CA TYR A 34 -6.37 28.32 -7.18
C TYR A 34 -5.62 29.42 -6.43
N LEU A 35 -5.49 30.61 -7.03
CA LEU A 35 -4.95 31.79 -6.36
C LEU A 35 -5.77 32.19 -5.13
N ASP A 36 -7.10 32.19 -5.22
CA ASP A 36 -7.97 32.51 -4.07
C ASP A 36 -7.80 31.51 -2.91
N ILE A 37 -7.57 30.23 -3.22
CA ILE A 37 -7.47 29.15 -2.22
C ILE A 37 -6.06 29.02 -1.62
N PHE A 38 -5.02 29.17 -2.44
CA PHE A 38 -3.64 28.81 -2.13
C PHE A 38 -2.66 29.99 -2.17
N GLY A 39 -3.01 31.10 -2.82
CA GLY A 39 -2.15 32.28 -2.92
C GLY A 39 -0.78 31.95 -3.53
N ASP A 40 0.28 32.31 -2.82
CA ASP A 40 1.68 32.17 -3.28
C ASP A 40 2.17 30.71 -3.33
N ASP A 41 1.44 29.77 -2.70
CA ASP A 41 1.77 28.35 -2.67
C ASP A 41 1.37 27.61 -3.98
N PHE A 42 0.99 28.35 -5.02
CA PHE A 42 0.47 27.82 -6.29
C PHE A 42 1.47 27.94 -7.44
N TYR A 43 1.59 26.87 -8.23
CA TYR A 43 2.49 26.80 -9.39
C TYR A 43 1.75 26.38 -10.68
N LEU A 44 2.23 26.88 -11.81
CA LEU A 44 1.83 26.36 -13.12
C LEU A 44 2.81 25.27 -13.55
N GLU A 45 2.31 24.18 -14.14
CA GLU A 45 3.12 23.04 -14.56
C GLU A 45 3.14 22.91 -16.08
N ALA A 46 4.34 22.85 -16.65
CA ALA A 46 4.60 22.63 -18.07
C ALA A 46 5.08 21.21 -18.35
N HIS A 47 4.65 20.65 -19.47
CA HIS A 47 4.94 19.29 -19.95
C HIS A 47 5.44 19.32 -21.40
N ARG A 48 6.29 18.36 -21.78
CA ARG A 48 6.82 18.22 -23.15
C ARG A 48 7.21 16.77 -23.42
N HIS A 49 6.22 15.99 -23.80
CA HIS A 49 6.36 14.58 -24.20
C HIS A 49 6.41 14.42 -25.72
N GLY A 50 6.03 15.44 -26.49
CA GLY A 50 5.91 15.40 -27.96
C GLY A 50 4.48 15.19 -28.44
N ILE A 51 3.50 15.47 -27.58
CA ILE A 51 2.08 15.42 -27.90
C ILE A 51 1.71 16.74 -28.60
N GLU A 52 0.92 16.66 -29.68
CA GLU A 52 0.64 17.79 -30.58
C GLU A 52 0.15 19.06 -29.87
N ASP A 53 -0.62 18.92 -28.80
CA ASP A 53 -1.28 20.04 -28.11
C ASP A 53 -0.42 20.68 -26.99
N GLU A 54 0.70 20.05 -26.59
CA GLU A 54 1.51 20.50 -25.46
C GLU A 54 2.14 21.87 -25.67
N GLU A 55 2.60 22.17 -26.88
CA GLU A 55 3.17 23.48 -27.19
C GLU A 55 2.12 24.59 -27.04
N THR A 56 0.87 24.32 -27.45
CA THR A 56 -0.23 25.27 -27.25
C THR A 56 -0.55 25.45 -25.76
N MET A 57 -0.40 24.40 -24.95
CA MET A 57 -0.61 24.48 -23.50
C MET A 57 0.54 25.23 -22.82
N ASN A 58 1.78 25.03 -23.24
CA ASN A 58 2.95 25.73 -22.70
C ASN A 58 2.90 27.23 -23.02
N ASP A 59 2.44 27.62 -24.22
CA ASP A 59 2.14 29.02 -24.54
C ASP A 59 1.12 29.63 -23.56
N LEU A 60 0.07 28.87 -23.21
CA LEU A 60 -0.95 29.30 -22.27
C LEU A 60 -0.41 29.38 -20.83
N VAL A 61 0.44 28.44 -20.41
CA VAL A 61 1.17 28.48 -19.13
C VAL A 61 2.01 29.75 -19.05
N GLN A 62 2.80 30.06 -20.09
CA GLN A 62 3.62 31.26 -20.14
C GLN A 62 2.78 32.54 -20.02
N TYR A 63 1.64 32.58 -20.73
CA TYR A 63 0.71 33.70 -20.66
C TYR A 63 0.10 33.89 -19.26
N LEU A 64 -0.36 32.80 -18.63
CA LEU A 64 -0.94 32.85 -17.28
C LEU A 64 0.09 33.23 -16.23
N SER A 65 1.30 32.67 -16.32
CA SER A 65 2.43 33.01 -15.45
C SER A 65 2.69 34.51 -15.50
N GLY A 66 2.85 35.10 -16.69
CA GLY A 66 3.11 36.54 -16.82
C GLY A 66 1.93 37.43 -16.42
N LYS A 67 0.68 36.96 -16.57
CA LYS A 67 -0.52 37.74 -16.21
C LYS A 67 -0.76 37.80 -14.70
N TYR A 68 -0.55 36.67 -14.02
CA TYR A 68 -0.90 36.51 -12.60
C TYR A 68 0.33 36.46 -11.69
N ASP A 69 1.54 36.58 -12.23
CA ASP A 69 2.81 36.48 -11.52
C ASP A 69 2.99 35.13 -10.80
N ILE A 70 2.59 34.04 -11.48
CA ILE A 70 2.64 32.68 -10.92
C ILE A 70 3.94 31.99 -11.37
N PRO A 71 4.74 31.42 -10.46
CA PRO A 71 5.93 30.66 -10.82
C PRO A 71 5.57 29.40 -11.63
N VAL A 72 6.38 29.12 -12.66
CA VAL A 72 6.28 27.91 -13.46
C VAL A 72 7.22 26.85 -12.92
N ILE A 73 6.78 25.59 -12.95
CA ILE A 73 7.59 24.38 -12.72
C ILE A 73 7.49 23.45 -13.93
N THR A 74 8.45 22.55 -14.05
CA THR A 74 8.46 21.51 -15.08
C THR A 74 8.46 20.14 -14.45
N ALA A 75 7.64 19.24 -14.99
CA ALA A 75 7.63 17.83 -14.65
C ALA A 75 7.37 17.00 -15.91
N ASN A 76 7.59 15.69 -15.83
CA ASN A 76 7.54 14.80 -17.00
C ASN A 76 6.49 13.68 -16.86
N ASP A 77 5.57 13.83 -15.91
CA ASP A 77 4.48 12.88 -15.62
C ASP A 77 4.90 11.40 -15.75
N CYS A 78 5.98 11.05 -15.04
CA CYS A 78 6.68 9.79 -15.28
C CYS A 78 5.82 8.59 -14.90
N HIS A 79 5.63 7.66 -15.83
CA HIS A 79 4.86 6.43 -15.63
C HIS A 79 5.73 5.17 -15.55
N TYR A 80 7.01 5.28 -15.95
CA TYR A 80 7.97 4.19 -15.97
C TYR A 80 9.40 4.73 -15.80
N ALA A 81 10.35 3.85 -15.46
CA ALA A 81 11.67 4.27 -15.02
C ALA A 81 12.59 4.63 -16.19
N ARG A 82 12.70 3.76 -17.20
CA ARG A 82 13.64 3.90 -18.33
C ARG A 82 12.91 3.94 -19.67
N PRO A 83 13.50 4.55 -20.72
CA PRO A 83 12.89 4.57 -22.04
C PRO A 83 12.44 3.20 -22.55
N GLU A 84 13.23 2.15 -22.28
CA GLU A 84 12.95 0.78 -22.73
C GLU A 84 11.73 0.14 -22.04
N ASP A 85 11.30 0.67 -20.89
CA ASP A 85 10.15 0.17 -20.12
C ASP A 85 8.80 0.58 -20.75
N TYR A 86 8.81 1.40 -21.81
CA TYR A 86 7.60 1.84 -22.49
C TYR A 86 6.71 0.68 -22.96
N GLU A 87 7.33 -0.38 -23.51
CA GLU A 87 6.60 -1.60 -23.93
C GLU A 87 5.91 -2.30 -22.76
N ILE A 88 6.56 -2.33 -21.59
CA ILE A 88 6.00 -2.89 -20.36
C ILE A 88 4.82 -2.04 -19.88
N GLN A 89 4.94 -0.71 -19.95
CA GLN A 89 3.86 0.20 -19.56
C GLN A 89 2.62 0.05 -20.46
N LYS A 90 2.80 -0.17 -21.77
CA LYS A 90 1.67 -0.47 -22.67
C LYS A 90 0.93 -1.74 -22.25
N VAL A 91 1.67 -2.83 -22.00
CA VAL A 91 1.10 -4.10 -21.51
C VAL A 91 0.34 -3.88 -20.20
N ARG A 92 0.93 -3.17 -19.23
CA ARG A 92 0.28 -2.84 -17.94
C ARG A 92 -1.03 -2.06 -18.15
N THR A 93 -1.04 -1.12 -19.09
CA THR A 93 -2.22 -0.29 -19.38
C THR A 93 -3.35 -1.13 -19.99
N CYS A 94 -3.03 -2.02 -20.93
CA CYS A 94 -4.00 -3.00 -21.47
C CYS A 94 -4.59 -3.89 -20.37
N LEU A 95 -3.74 -4.38 -19.45
CA LEU A 95 -4.17 -5.21 -18.32
C LEU A 95 -5.14 -4.47 -17.41
N SER A 96 -4.77 -3.27 -16.97
CA SER A 96 -5.57 -2.46 -16.03
C SER A 96 -6.96 -2.14 -16.59
N ARG A 97 -7.07 -1.86 -17.90
CA ARG A 97 -8.35 -1.61 -18.58
C ARG A 97 -9.21 -2.87 -18.73
N SER A 98 -8.57 -4.03 -18.88
CA SER A 98 -9.27 -5.32 -19.01
C SER A 98 -9.87 -5.81 -17.68
N GLU A 99 -9.40 -5.34 -16.53
CA GLU A 99 -9.95 -5.69 -15.21
C GLU A 99 -11.27 -4.97 -14.88
N GLY A 100 -11.57 -3.85 -15.55
CA GLY A 100 -12.78 -3.03 -15.32
C GLY A 100 -14.07 -3.55 -15.98
N GLY A 101 -14.09 -4.80 -16.46
CA GLY A 101 -15.24 -5.38 -17.16
C GLY A 101 -15.43 -4.93 -18.62
N GLY A 102 -14.41 -4.27 -19.21
CA GLY A 102 -14.36 -3.96 -20.64
C GLY A 102 -13.94 -5.17 -21.49
N ASP A 103 -14.09 -5.04 -22.81
CA ASP A 103 -13.55 -6.01 -23.78
C ASP A 103 -12.05 -6.24 -23.54
N ASN A 104 -11.56 -7.45 -23.78
CA ASN A 104 -10.13 -7.77 -23.70
C ASN A 104 -9.33 -6.78 -24.57
N VAL A 105 -8.61 -5.86 -23.93
CA VAL A 105 -7.80 -4.89 -24.65
C VAL A 105 -6.52 -5.59 -25.08
N LEU A 106 -6.46 -5.92 -26.37
CA LEU A 106 -5.25 -6.44 -26.98
C LEU A 106 -4.21 -5.33 -27.13
N LEU A 107 -2.93 -5.71 -27.07
CA LEU A 107 -1.86 -4.81 -27.44
C LEU A 107 -1.90 -4.65 -28.97
N THR A 108 -2.39 -3.50 -29.43
CA THR A 108 -2.50 -3.13 -30.84
C THR A 108 -1.86 -1.76 -31.08
N ASP A 109 -1.46 -1.48 -32.31
CA ASP A 109 -0.75 -0.24 -32.68
C ASP A 109 -1.66 0.96 -32.81
N GLU A 110 -2.94 0.72 -33.10
CA GLU A 110 -3.97 1.75 -33.10
C GLU A 110 -4.41 2.01 -31.67
N ASP A 111 -3.60 2.80 -30.98
CA ASP A 111 -3.78 3.10 -29.57
C ASP A 111 -4.82 4.21 -29.33
N GLY A 112 -5.04 5.12 -30.29
CA GLY A 112 -6.03 6.20 -30.13
C GLY A 112 -5.84 7.03 -28.84
N GLY A 113 -4.62 7.11 -28.31
CA GLY A 113 -4.28 7.80 -27.06
C GLY A 113 -4.57 7.00 -25.77
N ARG A 114 -4.58 5.66 -25.80
CA ARG A 114 -4.84 4.87 -24.57
C ARG A 114 -3.59 4.62 -23.75
N PHE A 115 -2.38 4.78 -24.31
CA PHE A 115 -1.10 4.59 -23.62
C PHE A 115 -0.46 5.91 -23.20
N ALA A 116 0.35 5.85 -22.14
CA ALA A 116 1.30 6.91 -21.81
C ALA A 116 2.21 7.16 -23.03
N HIS A 117 2.72 8.38 -23.21
CA HIS A 117 3.63 8.68 -24.32
C HIS A 117 5.02 8.07 -24.08
N GLU A 118 5.75 7.70 -25.15
CA GLU A 118 7.09 7.07 -25.08
C GLU A 118 8.17 7.90 -24.35
N ASN A 119 7.88 9.17 -24.07
CA ASN A 119 8.76 10.12 -23.40
C ASN A 119 8.40 10.37 -21.92
N MET A 120 7.50 9.57 -21.32
CA MET A 120 7.10 9.64 -19.90
C MET A 120 7.96 8.74 -18.99
N HIS A 121 9.26 8.61 -19.29
CA HIS A 121 10.25 7.98 -18.42
C HIS A 121 10.89 9.00 -17.46
N VAL A 122 11.68 8.53 -16.49
CA VAL A 122 12.47 9.43 -15.64
C VAL A 122 13.65 10.01 -16.42
N LYS A 123 13.52 11.29 -16.82
CA LYS A 123 14.56 12.04 -17.54
C LYS A 123 15.65 12.57 -16.61
N GLY A 124 16.84 12.76 -17.16
CA GLY A 124 17.94 13.42 -16.47
C GLY A 124 17.75 14.93 -16.33
N PRO A 125 18.48 15.61 -15.42
CA PRO A 125 18.34 17.05 -15.20
C PRO A 125 18.72 17.88 -16.44
N GLU A 126 19.79 17.54 -17.15
CA GLU A 126 20.24 18.25 -18.37
C GLU A 126 19.20 18.16 -19.49
N GLU A 127 18.61 16.97 -19.67
CA GLU A 127 17.52 16.74 -20.62
C GLU A 127 16.30 17.58 -20.24
N MET A 128 15.86 17.56 -18.97
CA MET A 128 14.73 18.38 -18.52
C MET A 128 14.97 19.88 -18.70
N ILE A 129 16.17 20.39 -18.37
CA ILE A 129 16.50 21.81 -18.53
C ILE A 129 16.47 22.22 -20.01
N SER A 130 17.09 21.42 -20.88
CA SER A 130 17.09 21.70 -22.33
C SER A 130 15.70 21.59 -22.97
N LEU A 131 14.81 20.79 -22.38
CA LEU A 131 13.42 20.68 -22.82
C LEU A 131 12.57 21.90 -22.48
N PHE A 132 13.02 22.86 -21.67
CA PHE A 132 12.18 23.99 -21.23
C PHE A 132 12.98 25.30 -21.16
N GLU A 133 13.79 25.60 -22.18
CA GLU A 133 14.61 26.81 -22.26
C GLU A 133 13.81 28.11 -22.13
N GLU A 134 12.52 28.10 -22.49
CA GLU A 134 11.60 29.23 -22.34
C GLU A 134 11.18 29.50 -20.88
N PHE A 135 11.40 28.55 -19.97
CA PHE A 135 11.12 28.64 -18.53
C PHE A 135 12.41 28.50 -17.71
N PRO A 136 13.33 29.47 -17.77
CA PRO A 136 14.67 29.33 -17.19
C PRO A 136 14.67 29.10 -15.67
N ASP A 137 13.67 29.62 -14.96
CA ASP A 137 13.55 29.50 -13.50
C ASP A 137 12.81 28.23 -13.07
N ALA A 138 12.24 27.46 -14.00
CA ALA A 138 11.36 26.33 -13.65
C ALA A 138 12.09 25.21 -12.91
N ALA A 139 13.34 24.90 -13.30
CA ALA A 139 14.15 23.92 -12.61
C ALA A 139 14.45 24.34 -11.15
N GLU A 140 14.73 25.63 -10.93
CA GLU A 140 14.95 26.16 -9.58
C GLU A 140 13.66 26.13 -8.75
N ASN A 141 12.52 26.51 -9.34
CA ASN A 141 11.22 26.42 -8.68
C ASN A 141 10.87 24.97 -8.28
N THR A 142 11.12 23.99 -9.15
CA THR A 142 10.94 22.57 -8.81
C THR A 142 11.79 22.16 -7.62
N MET A 143 13.04 22.63 -7.54
CA MET A 143 13.91 22.36 -6.38
C MET A 143 13.43 23.06 -5.11
N ARG A 144 12.95 24.31 -5.19
CA ARG A 144 12.37 25.04 -4.06
C ARG A 144 11.18 24.29 -3.46
N ILE A 145 10.30 23.72 -4.30
CA ILE A 145 9.20 22.86 -3.83
C ILE A 145 9.77 21.65 -3.09
N ALA A 146 10.73 20.93 -3.68
CA ALA A 146 11.31 19.75 -3.06
C ALA A 146 11.95 20.06 -1.68
N GLU A 147 12.66 21.19 -1.57
CA GLU A 147 13.29 21.65 -0.33
C GLU A 147 12.29 22.09 0.74
N SER A 148 11.11 22.58 0.34
CA SER A 148 10.03 22.97 1.25
C SER A 148 9.26 21.79 1.84
N CYS A 149 9.32 20.62 1.19
CA CYS A 149 8.59 19.41 1.57
C CYS A 149 9.31 18.64 2.70
N GLY A 150 8.98 18.93 3.95
CA GLY A 150 9.58 18.32 5.15
C GLY A 150 8.72 17.32 5.93
N ALA A 151 7.70 16.72 5.31
CA ALA A 151 6.77 15.82 6.02
C ALA A 151 7.48 14.57 6.58
N ARG A 152 7.34 14.33 7.89
CA ARG A 152 7.85 13.12 8.58
C ARG A 152 6.68 12.22 8.95
N LEU A 153 6.74 10.96 8.50
CA LEU A 153 5.88 9.90 9.01
C LEU A 153 6.58 9.24 10.22
N PRO A 154 5.89 9.05 11.36
CA PRO A 154 6.46 8.36 12.51
C PRO A 154 6.55 6.85 12.21
N MET A 155 7.68 6.45 11.64
CA MET A 155 7.96 5.08 11.18
C MET A 155 9.08 4.41 12.00
N GLU A 156 9.54 5.07 13.07
CA GLU A 156 10.63 4.58 13.92
C GLU A 156 10.15 3.54 14.93
N GLU A 157 10.98 2.53 15.17
CA GLU A 157 10.69 1.47 16.14
C GLU A 157 10.56 2.07 17.55
N GLY A 158 9.39 1.90 18.18
CA GLY A 158 9.09 2.49 19.49
C GLY A 158 8.08 3.65 19.46
N GLU A 159 7.82 4.26 18.29
CA GLU A 159 6.79 5.29 18.12
C GLU A 159 5.41 4.63 17.92
N TYR A 160 4.86 4.05 19.00
CA TYR A 160 3.54 3.41 18.98
C TYR A 160 2.43 4.36 19.46
N PHE A 161 1.29 4.34 18.76
CA PHE A 161 0.10 5.08 19.13
C PHE A 161 -0.98 4.11 19.56
N PHE A 162 -1.10 3.91 20.88
CA PHE A 162 -2.13 3.04 21.42
C PHE A 162 -3.43 3.82 21.67
N PRO A 163 -4.59 3.25 21.34
CA PRO A 163 -5.86 3.77 21.83
C PRO A 163 -5.92 3.64 23.36
N GLU A 164 -6.52 4.62 24.02
CA GLU A 164 -6.78 4.60 25.45
C GLU A 164 -7.91 3.62 25.77
N PHE A 165 -7.77 2.86 26.86
CA PHE A 165 -8.85 2.01 27.35
C PHE A 165 -9.97 2.86 28.00
N PRO A 166 -11.22 2.83 27.47
CA PRO A 166 -12.24 3.81 27.84
C PRO A 166 -12.92 3.54 29.20
N ASP A 167 -12.91 2.31 29.69
CA ASP A 167 -13.73 1.89 30.85
C ASP A 167 -12.97 1.98 32.19
N LEU A 168 -12.36 3.12 32.47
CA LEU A 168 -11.70 3.39 33.74
C LEU A 168 -12.61 4.13 34.72
N GLY A 169 -12.51 3.77 36.00
CA GLY A 169 -13.14 4.50 37.09
C GLY A 169 -12.51 5.88 37.31
N PRO A 170 -13.14 6.76 38.09
CA PRO A 170 -12.56 8.07 38.41
C PRO A 170 -11.19 7.93 39.06
N ALA A 171 -10.16 8.51 38.43
CA ALA A 171 -8.75 8.46 38.85
C ALA A 171 -8.10 7.05 38.87
N GLU A 172 -8.75 6.04 38.27
CA GLU A 172 -8.16 4.72 38.09
C GLU A 172 -7.14 4.72 36.95
N THR A 173 -5.99 4.09 37.16
CA THR A 173 -4.97 3.89 36.12
C THR A 173 -5.18 2.55 35.40
N THR A 174 -4.72 2.44 34.14
CA THR A 174 -4.75 1.15 33.42
C THR A 174 -3.91 0.06 34.10
N LYS A 175 -2.83 0.45 34.78
CA LYS A 175 -2.05 -0.46 35.63
C LYS A 175 -2.89 -1.08 36.75
N GLU A 176 -3.63 -0.26 37.49
CA GLU A 176 -4.50 -0.71 38.59
C GLU A 176 -5.60 -1.62 38.06
N ARG A 177 -6.28 -1.19 36.99
CA ARG A 177 -7.33 -1.98 36.32
C ARG A 177 -6.81 -3.33 35.85
N LEU A 178 -5.67 -3.35 35.14
CA LEU A 178 -5.04 -4.58 34.65
C LEU A 178 -4.66 -5.52 35.79
N THR A 179 -4.08 -4.97 36.86
CA THR A 179 -3.69 -5.74 38.04
C THR A 179 -4.91 -6.38 38.71
N GLU A 180 -6.02 -5.64 38.82
CA GLU A 180 -7.26 -6.15 39.42
C GLU A 180 -7.87 -7.29 38.59
N GLU A 181 -8.00 -7.11 37.27
CA GLU A 181 -8.55 -8.14 36.37
C GLU A 181 -7.67 -9.39 36.34
N CYS A 182 -6.34 -9.22 36.30
CA CYS A 182 -5.40 -10.32 36.43
C CYS A 182 -5.54 -11.03 37.78
N ALA A 183 -5.74 -10.32 38.88
CA ALA A 183 -5.93 -10.93 40.19
C ALA A 183 -7.22 -11.76 40.27
N LYS A 184 -8.32 -11.28 39.65
CA LYS A 184 -9.58 -12.05 39.52
C LYS A 184 -9.35 -13.33 38.71
N GLY A 185 -8.69 -13.20 37.56
CA GLY A 185 -8.32 -14.32 36.69
C GLY A 185 -7.42 -15.34 37.36
N PHE A 186 -6.39 -14.88 38.07
CA PHE A 186 -5.41 -15.70 38.77
C PHE A 186 -6.06 -16.53 39.88
N ARG A 187 -6.95 -15.93 40.69
CA ARG A 187 -7.70 -16.68 41.73
C ARG A 187 -8.58 -17.77 41.13
N ARG A 188 -9.20 -17.52 39.97
CA ARG A 188 -10.07 -18.47 39.28
C ARG A 188 -9.28 -19.60 38.62
N ARG A 189 -8.18 -19.28 37.94
CA ARG A 189 -7.39 -20.24 37.15
C ARG A 189 -6.37 -21.01 38.02
N TYR A 190 -5.88 -20.41 39.11
CA TYR A 190 -4.90 -21.00 40.03
C TYR A 190 -5.37 -20.94 41.51
N PRO A 191 -6.44 -21.66 41.90
CA PRO A 191 -6.95 -21.65 43.28
C PRO A 191 -5.91 -22.15 44.31
N ASN A 192 -4.96 -23.00 43.88
CA ASN A 192 -3.87 -23.53 44.69
C ASN A 192 -2.50 -23.05 44.19
N ALA A 193 -2.37 -21.77 43.85
CA ALA A 193 -1.15 -21.18 43.28
C ALA A 193 0.10 -21.40 44.17
N SER A 194 1.14 -21.99 43.60
CA SER A 194 2.47 -22.08 44.22
C SER A 194 3.18 -20.72 44.23
N GLN A 195 4.29 -20.62 44.97
CA GLN A 195 5.11 -19.41 44.98
C GLN A 195 5.61 -19.04 43.57
N ALA A 196 5.99 -20.02 42.76
CA ALA A 196 6.41 -19.82 41.37
C ALA A 196 5.32 -19.16 40.50
N HIS A 197 4.03 -19.48 40.73
CA HIS A 197 2.94 -18.82 40.00
C HIS A 197 2.83 -17.35 40.36
N LYS A 198 2.93 -17.03 41.66
CA LYS A 198 2.87 -15.64 42.16
C LYS A 198 4.03 -14.82 41.65
N ASP A 199 5.23 -15.40 41.63
CA ASP A 199 6.43 -14.74 41.14
C ASP A 199 6.36 -14.50 39.63
N ARG A 200 5.84 -15.47 38.86
CA ARG A 200 5.59 -15.30 37.42
C ARG A 200 4.59 -14.18 37.14
N MET A 201 3.44 -14.16 37.83
CA MET A 201 2.45 -13.08 37.68
C MET A 201 3.05 -11.70 37.98
N ARG A 202 3.81 -11.58 39.08
CA ARG A 202 4.46 -10.32 39.45
C ARG A 202 5.48 -9.86 38.39
N TYR A 203 6.27 -10.79 37.87
CA TYR A 203 7.24 -10.51 36.80
C TYR A 203 6.54 -10.01 35.54
N GLU A 204 5.55 -10.74 35.03
CA GLU A 204 4.85 -10.37 33.79
C GLU A 204 4.15 -9.01 33.90
N LEU A 205 3.41 -8.76 34.99
CA LEU A 205 2.75 -7.47 35.20
C LEU A 205 3.77 -6.32 35.31
N GLY A 206 4.93 -6.55 35.93
CA GLY A 206 6.01 -5.57 35.99
C GLY A 206 6.54 -5.23 34.59
N VAL A 207 6.83 -6.24 33.78
CA VAL A 207 7.32 -6.04 32.40
C VAL A 207 6.30 -5.28 31.54
N ILE A 208 5.02 -5.67 31.60
CA ILE A 208 3.95 -5.03 30.81
C ILE A 208 3.79 -3.56 31.18
N ASP A 209 3.84 -3.24 32.48
CA ASP A 209 3.72 -1.88 32.98
C ASP A 209 4.93 -1.02 32.60
N GLU A 210 6.15 -1.53 32.81
CA GLU A 210 7.38 -0.83 32.46
C GLU A 210 7.50 -0.54 30.95
N MET A 211 6.94 -1.42 30.12
CA MET A 211 6.91 -1.25 28.66
C MET A 211 5.70 -0.44 28.15
N GLY A 212 4.76 -0.05 29.03
CA GLY A 212 3.62 0.80 28.66
C GLY A 212 2.50 0.09 27.89
N PHE A 213 2.35 -1.23 28.04
CA PHE A 213 1.35 -2.01 27.29
C PHE A 213 0.06 -2.30 28.07
N ASN A 214 -0.19 -1.61 29.19
CA ASN A 214 -1.36 -1.86 30.03
C ASN A 214 -2.69 -1.74 29.25
N ASP A 215 -2.86 -0.64 28.51
CA ASP A 215 -4.03 -0.39 27.66
C ASP A 215 -4.23 -1.48 26.62
N TYR A 216 -3.16 -1.88 25.92
CA TYR A 216 -3.20 -2.92 24.91
C TYR A 216 -3.77 -4.24 25.46
N PHE A 217 -3.30 -4.69 26.62
CA PHE A 217 -3.80 -5.93 27.24
C PHE A 217 -5.27 -5.81 27.69
N LEU A 218 -5.69 -4.64 28.19
CA LEU A 218 -7.07 -4.40 28.58
C LEU A 218 -8.01 -4.40 27.38
N ILE A 219 -7.63 -3.74 26.29
CA ILE A 219 -8.39 -3.68 25.04
C ILE A 219 -8.57 -5.07 24.46
N VAL A 220 -7.47 -5.83 24.35
CA VAL A 220 -7.51 -7.20 23.82
C VAL A 220 -8.37 -8.11 24.73
N SER A 221 -8.23 -7.99 26.06
CA SER A 221 -9.06 -8.75 27.00
C SER A 221 -10.54 -8.42 26.86
N ASP A 222 -10.89 -7.14 26.76
CA ASP A 222 -12.26 -6.67 26.59
C ASP A 222 -12.92 -7.24 25.34
N VAL A 223 -12.25 -7.16 24.19
CA VAL A 223 -12.76 -7.72 22.92
C VAL A 223 -13.01 -9.23 23.05
N VAL A 224 -12.08 -9.97 23.65
CA VAL A 224 -12.21 -11.41 23.84
C VAL A 224 -13.34 -11.75 24.81
N GLN A 225 -13.42 -11.05 25.94
CA GLN A 225 -14.44 -11.28 26.96
C GLN A 225 -15.84 -10.95 26.42
N TRP A 226 -15.98 -9.86 25.68
CA TRP A 226 -17.22 -9.51 25.01
C TRP A 226 -17.64 -10.59 24.02
N ALA A 227 -16.73 -11.05 23.15
CA ALA A 227 -17.02 -12.10 22.18
C ALA A 227 -17.49 -13.40 22.87
N LYS A 228 -16.78 -13.83 23.92
CA LYS A 228 -17.17 -14.99 24.75
C LYS A 228 -18.55 -14.80 25.38
N ALA A 229 -18.87 -13.60 25.91
CA ALA A 229 -20.17 -13.30 26.50
C ALA A 229 -21.33 -13.33 25.48
N GLN A 230 -21.07 -12.99 24.20
CA GLN A 230 -22.03 -13.11 23.11
C GLN A 230 -22.11 -14.53 22.51
N GLY A 231 -21.44 -15.51 23.12
CA GLY A 231 -21.37 -16.89 22.65
C GLY A 231 -20.60 -17.06 21.34
N ILE A 232 -19.73 -16.11 20.98
CA ILE A 232 -18.81 -16.24 19.84
C ILE A 232 -17.64 -17.12 20.29
N ARG A 233 -17.32 -18.15 19.50
CA ARG A 233 -16.18 -19.02 19.79
C ARG A 233 -14.89 -18.25 19.53
N VAL A 234 -13.98 -18.32 20.50
CA VAL A 234 -12.64 -17.76 20.45
C VAL A 234 -11.64 -18.90 20.54
N GLY A 235 -10.60 -18.87 19.71
CA GLY A 235 -9.53 -19.87 19.75
C GLY A 235 -8.78 -19.85 21.09
N PRO A 236 -8.07 -20.95 21.43
CA PRO A 236 -7.37 -21.07 22.71
C PRO A 236 -6.13 -20.16 22.84
N GLY A 237 -5.77 -19.43 21.79
CA GLY A 237 -4.58 -18.58 21.69
C GLY A 237 -3.62 -19.07 20.60
N ARG A 238 -3.00 -18.12 19.88
CA ARG A 238 -2.02 -18.36 18.82
C ARG A 238 -0.70 -17.68 19.16
N GLY A 239 0.40 -18.22 18.59
CA GLY A 239 1.70 -17.56 18.62
C GLY A 239 2.31 -17.47 20.02
N SER A 240 3.10 -16.43 20.25
CA SER A 240 3.83 -16.24 21.50
C SER A 240 2.92 -15.80 22.65
N ALA A 241 1.76 -15.21 22.38
CA ALA A 241 0.80 -14.77 23.39
C ALA A 241 0.37 -15.87 24.38
N ALA A 242 0.38 -17.14 23.96
CA ALA A 242 0.10 -18.31 24.81
C ALA A 242 1.17 -18.54 25.91
N GLY A 243 2.35 -17.91 25.80
CA GLY A 243 3.41 -17.98 26.80
C GLY A 243 3.20 -17.07 28.01
N SER A 244 2.17 -16.24 28.03
CA SER A 244 1.90 -15.29 29.12
C SER A 244 0.83 -15.81 30.09
N MET A 245 1.15 -15.77 31.38
CA MET A 245 0.20 -15.99 32.46
C MET A 245 -0.84 -14.87 32.54
N VAL A 246 -0.45 -13.64 32.21
CA VAL A 246 -1.36 -12.49 32.14
C VAL A 246 -2.44 -12.71 31.09
N THR A 247 -2.09 -13.09 29.85
CA THR A 247 -3.09 -13.38 28.80
C THR A 247 -4.02 -14.53 29.21
N TYR A 248 -3.48 -15.57 29.86
CA TYR A 248 -4.26 -16.69 30.37
C TYR A 248 -5.24 -16.28 31.48
N CYS A 249 -4.82 -15.42 32.42
CA CYS A 249 -5.66 -14.95 33.52
C CYS A 249 -6.77 -14.00 33.02
N LEU A 250 -6.45 -13.14 32.06
CA LEU A 250 -7.41 -12.25 31.38
C LEU A 250 -8.38 -12.99 30.45
N GLY A 251 -8.16 -14.30 30.22
CA GLY A 251 -8.99 -15.12 29.35
C GLY A 251 -8.78 -14.86 27.86
N ILE A 252 -7.73 -14.13 27.49
CA ILE A 252 -7.27 -13.94 26.11
C ILE A 252 -6.82 -15.29 25.54
N THR A 253 -6.10 -16.07 26.33
CA THR A 253 -5.71 -17.44 26.01
C THR A 253 -6.34 -18.44 26.98
N ASP A 254 -6.50 -19.68 26.53
CA ASP A 254 -7.07 -20.78 27.32
C ASP A 254 -6.06 -21.91 27.57
N LEU A 255 -4.78 -21.69 27.25
CA LEU A 255 -3.67 -22.61 27.52
C LEU A 255 -2.87 -22.18 28.76
N ASP A 256 -2.68 -23.07 29.74
CA ASP A 256 -1.91 -22.77 30.95
C ASP A 256 -0.39 -22.75 30.67
N PRO A 257 0.27 -21.58 30.69
CA PRO A 257 1.69 -21.51 30.36
C PRO A 257 2.59 -22.21 31.38
N MET A 258 2.19 -22.29 32.65
CA MET A 258 2.99 -22.93 33.69
C MET A 258 2.97 -24.45 33.57
N ALA A 259 1.79 -25.01 33.25
CA ALA A 259 1.64 -26.45 33.06
C ALA A 259 2.43 -26.97 31.84
N HIS A 260 2.58 -26.13 30.81
CA HIS A 260 3.23 -26.49 29.55
C HIS A 260 4.67 -25.95 29.40
N GLY A 261 5.21 -25.29 30.43
CA GLY A 261 6.58 -24.75 30.41
C GLY A 261 6.78 -23.65 29.37
N LEU A 262 5.73 -22.88 29.07
CA LEU A 262 5.77 -21.81 28.08
C LEU A 262 6.43 -20.54 28.66
N LEU A 263 7.26 -19.91 27.84
CA LEU A 263 8.13 -18.82 28.26
C LEU A 263 7.53 -17.47 27.89
N PHE A 264 7.41 -16.58 28.88
CA PHE A 264 6.93 -15.21 28.67
C PHE A 264 7.93 -14.39 27.86
N ASP A 265 9.23 -14.60 28.05
CA ASP A 265 10.28 -13.84 27.35
C ASP A 265 10.34 -14.09 25.84
N ARG A 266 9.60 -15.10 25.33
CA ARG A 266 9.39 -15.29 23.88
C ARG A 266 8.27 -14.40 23.33
N PHE A 267 7.39 -13.92 24.19
CA PHE A 267 6.30 -13.02 23.87
C PHE A 267 6.71 -11.57 24.09
N LEU A 268 7.21 -11.27 25.29
CA LEU A 268 7.57 -9.92 25.68
C LEU A 268 8.81 -9.95 26.58
N ASN A 269 9.81 -9.12 26.27
CA ASN A 269 11.08 -9.10 26.98
C ASN A 269 11.69 -7.68 26.92
N HIS A 270 12.25 -7.19 28.04
CA HIS A 270 12.95 -5.91 28.13
C HIS A 270 14.11 -5.75 27.13
N ALA A 271 14.74 -6.84 26.71
CA ALA A 271 15.82 -6.79 25.73
C ALA A 271 15.34 -6.50 24.29
N ARG A 272 14.03 -6.50 24.04
CA ARG A 272 13.41 -6.21 22.75
C ARG A 272 12.20 -5.30 22.94
N THR A 273 12.35 -4.03 22.63
CA THR A 273 11.26 -3.02 22.66
C THR A 273 10.34 -3.12 21.44
N THR A 274 10.06 -4.35 20.98
CA THR A 274 9.09 -4.62 19.92
C THR A 274 7.71 -4.75 20.52
N MET A 275 6.69 -4.16 19.87
CA MET A 275 5.30 -4.31 20.28
C MET A 275 4.89 -5.80 20.34
N PRO A 276 4.21 -6.24 21.41
CA PRO A 276 3.66 -7.59 21.47
C PRO A 276 2.54 -7.73 20.43
N ASP A 277 2.56 -8.83 19.69
CA ASP A 277 1.53 -9.17 18.71
C ASP A 277 0.62 -10.29 19.26
N ILE A 278 -0.65 -9.97 19.52
CA ILE A 278 -1.66 -10.90 20.01
C ILE A 278 -2.68 -11.16 18.89
N ASP A 279 -2.44 -12.21 18.14
CA ASP A 279 -3.40 -12.77 17.18
C ASP A 279 -4.53 -13.53 17.89
N ILE A 280 -5.77 -13.22 17.55
CA ILE A 280 -6.95 -13.90 18.09
C ILE A 280 -7.78 -14.52 16.96
N ASP A 281 -8.05 -15.82 17.08
CA ASP A 281 -8.94 -16.53 16.19
C ASP A 281 -10.40 -16.39 16.68
N PHE A 282 -11.28 -15.87 15.82
CA PHE A 282 -12.73 -15.82 16.05
C PHE A 282 -13.47 -16.73 15.07
N ASP A 283 -14.70 -17.12 15.43
CA ASP A 283 -15.63 -17.78 14.50
C ASP A 283 -15.82 -16.93 13.23
N ASP A 284 -15.50 -17.50 12.06
CA ASP A 284 -15.46 -16.82 10.76
C ASP A 284 -16.78 -16.13 10.42
N LYS A 285 -17.90 -16.78 10.74
CA LYS A 285 -19.25 -16.27 10.46
C LYS A 285 -19.68 -15.12 11.37
N ARG A 286 -19.04 -14.96 12.53
CA ARG A 286 -19.43 -13.97 13.55
C ARG A 286 -18.35 -12.92 13.80
N ARG A 287 -17.22 -12.97 13.08
CA ARG A 287 -16.12 -12.00 13.17
C ARG A 287 -16.60 -10.55 12.98
N GLU A 288 -17.55 -10.34 12.08
CA GLU A 288 -18.12 -9.00 11.83
C GLU A 288 -18.84 -8.41 13.05
N GLU A 289 -19.42 -9.24 13.92
CA GLU A 289 -20.01 -8.77 15.18
C GLU A 289 -18.93 -8.20 16.13
N VAL A 290 -17.76 -8.85 16.17
CA VAL A 290 -16.61 -8.39 16.96
C VAL A 290 -16.08 -7.06 16.42
N ILE A 291 -15.92 -6.94 15.08
CA ILE A 291 -15.47 -5.68 14.46
C ILE A 291 -16.44 -4.54 14.77
N ARG A 292 -17.75 -4.78 14.66
CA ARG A 292 -18.77 -3.78 15.01
C ARG A 292 -18.72 -3.39 16.49
N HIS A 293 -18.44 -4.31 17.39
CA HIS A 293 -18.25 -3.99 18.81
C HIS A 293 -17.02 -3.09 19.02
N ILE A 294 -15.89 -3.43 18.39
CA ILE A 294 -14.66 -2.62 18.47
C ILE A 294 -14.95 -1.20 17.94
N ARG A 295 -15.60 -1.07 16.79
CA ARG A 295 -16.00 0.24 16.23
C ARG A 295 -16.91 1.02 17.18
N ALA A 296 -17.96 0.38 17.71
CA ALA A 296 -18.90 1.03 18.61
C ALA A 296 -18.25 1.52 19.92
N LYS A 297 -17.22 0.80 20.40
CA LYS A 297 -16.55 1.10 21.67
C LYS A 297 -15.37 2.07 21.52
N TYR A 298 -14.56 1.90 20.49
CA TYR A 298 -13.31 2.64 20.30
C TYR A 298 -13.40 3.76 19.25
N GLY A 299 -14.52 3.87 18.54
CA GLY A 299 -14.82 4.94 17.58
C GLY A 299 -14.85 4.46 16.13
N GLU A 300 -15.93 4.80 15.41
CA GLU A 300 -16.11 4.45 13.99
C GLU A 300 -15.01 5.09 13.10
N ASP A 301 -14.53 6.27 13.48
CA ASP A 301 -13.48 7.04 12.80
C ASP A 301 -12.05 6.60 13.15
N ARG A 302 -11.89 5.65 14.09
CA ARG A 302 -10.59 5.19 14.61
C ARG A 302 -10.30 3.72 14.33
N VAL A 303 -11.26 2.99 13.76
CA VAL A 303 -11.17 1.54 13.55
C VAL A 303 -11.38 1.22 12.07
N SER A 304 -10.31 0.78 11.41
CA SER A 304 -10.32 0.33 10.01
C SER A 304 -9.59 -1.00 9.88
N GLU A 305 -9.92 -1.73 8.81
CA GLU A 305 -9.16 -2.91 8.40
C GLU A 305 -7.92 -2.48 7.61
N ALA A 306 -6.84 -3.23 7.77
CA ALA A 306 -5.65 -3.06 6.94
C ALA A 306 -5.92 -3.62 5.53
N ILE A 307 -5.57 -2.84 4.50
CA ILE A 307 -5.65 -3.30 3.11
C ILE A 307 -4.59 -4.36 2.83
N THR A 308 -4.89 -5.30 1.94
CA THR A 308 -3.92 -6.25 1.40
C THR A 308 -3.62 -5.91 -0.06
N PHE A 309 -2.37 -5.60 -0.37
CA PHE A 309 -1.93 -5.39 -1.75
C PHE A 309 -1.53 -6.73 -2.38
N ASN A 310 -2.31 -7.17 -3.36
CA ASN A 310 -1.96 -8.35 -4.16
C ASN A 310 -0.84 -7.98 -5.14
N ARG A 311 0.21 -8.81 -5.18
CA ARG A 311 1.29 -8.70 -6.18
C ARG A 311 1.06 -9.71 -7.29
N PHE A 312 1.47 -9.36 -8.51
CA PHE A 312 1.49 -10.28 -9.63
C PHE A 312 2.36 -11.51 -9.29
N GLN A 313 1.72 -12.66 -9.19
CA GLN A 313 2.41 -13.95 -9.07
C GLN A 313 2.84 -14.40 -10.46
N LEU A 314 4.01 -15.03 -10.60
CA LEU A 314 4.59 -15.43 -11.89
C LEU A 314 3.59 -16.11 -12.85
N ARG A 315 2.82 -17.08 -12.35
CA ARG A 315 1.80 -17.79 -13.15
C ARG A 315 0.70 -16.85 -13.66
N GLN A 316 0.23 -15.95 -12.81
CA GLN A 316 -0.81 -14.98 -13.14
C GLN A 316 -0.25 -13.92 -14.11
N ALA A 317 0.96 -13.42 -13.87
CA ALA A 317 1.65 -12.47 -14.74
C ALA A 317 1.80 -12.99 -16.17
N ILE A 318 2.24 -14.25 -16.34
CA ILE A 318 2.39 -14.87 -17.65
C ILE A 318 1.02 -15.08 -18.33
N ARG A 319 0.01 -15.55 -17.59
CA ARG A 319 -1.34 -15.75 -18.11
C ARG A 319 -1.95 -14.42 -18.60
N ASP A 320 -1.88 -13.39 -17.78
CA ASP A 320 -2.47 -12.09 -18.07
C ASP A 320 -1.77 -11.38 -19.22
N THR A 321 -0.43 -11.44 -19.24
CA THR A 321 0.36 -10.93 -20.37
C THR A 321 -0.01 -11.67 -21.65
N SER A 322 -0.11 -13.00 -21.63
CA SER A 322 -0.50 -13.82 -22.79
C SER A 322 -1.85 -13.40 -23.38
N ARG A 323 -2.82 -13.02 -22.52
CA ARG A 323 -4.13 -12.53 -22.95
C ARG A 323 -4.02 -11.21 -23.71
N VAL A 324 -3.21 -10.27 -23.23
CA VAL A 324 -2.99 -8.97 -23.89
C VAL A 324 -2.28 -9.13 -25.24
N PHE A 325 -1.40 -10.12 -25.36
CA PHE A 325 -0.78 -10.51 -26.63
C PHE A 325 -1.70 -11.35 -27.54
N GLY A 326 -2.95 -11.60 -27.16
CA GLY A 326 -3.95 -12.26 -28.00
C GLY A 326 -3.82 -13.79 -28.10
N LEU A 327 -3.09 -14.44 -27.20
CA LEU A 327 -3.02 -15.90 -27.16
C LEU A 327 -4.40 -16.49 -26.84
N LYS A 328 -4.72 -17.65 -27.43
CA LYS A 328 -6.00 -18.33 -27.18
C LYS A 328 -6.04 -18.85 -25.73
N PRO A 329 -7.22 -18.95 -25.09
CA PRO A 329 -7.34 -19.47 -23.73
C PRO A 329 -6.66 -20.83 -23.51
N THR A 330 -6.72 -21.73 -24.49
CA THR A 330 -6.04 -23.03 -24.43
C THR A 330 -4.52 -22.90 -24.36
N GLU A 331 -3.93 -21.95 -25.10
CA GLU A 331 -2.48 -21.69 -25.06
C GLU A 331 -2.08 -21.07 -23.72
N GLN A 332 -2.94 -20.21 -23.16
CA GLN A 332 -2.73 -19.59 -21.85
C GLN A 332 -2.74 -20.65 -20.74
N ASP A 333 -3.74 -21.53 -20.74
CA ASP A 333 -3.87 -22.60 -19.73
C ASP A 333 -2.71 -23.61 -19.84
N ASP A 334 -2.31 -23.98 -21.06
CA ASP A 334 -1.17 -24.86 -21.31
C ASP A 334 0.14 -24.36 -20.67
N VAL A 335 0.42 -23.05 -20.77
CA VAL A 335 1.61 -22.44 -20.18
C VAL A 335 1.45 -22.33 -18.66
N ALA A 336 0.27 -21.91 -18.19
CA ALA A 336 -0.02 -21.77 -16.77
C ALA A 336 0.06 -23.10 -16.00
N ASP A 337 -0.35 -24.21 -16.62
CA ASP A 337 -0.32 -25.55 -16.01
C ASP A 337 1.08 -26.15 -16.01
N GLU A 338 1.89 -25.88 -17.05
CA GLU A 338 3.30 -26.23 -17.07
C GLU A 338 4.07 -25.53 -15.92
N ILE A 339 3.84 -24.23 -15.72
CA ILE A 339 4.43 -23.48 -14.60
C ILE A 339 4.01 -24.08 -13.26
N LYS A 340 2.73 -24.47 -13.13
CA LYS A 340 2.22 -25.10 -11.91
C LYS A 340 2.88 -26.45 -11.64
N ALA A 341 3.15 -27.24 -12.69
CA ALA A 341 3.85 -28.52 -12.56
C ALA A 341 5.30 -28.32 -12.11
N ILE A 342 6.03 -27.40 -12.75
CA ILE A 342 7.42 -27.06 -12.39
C ILE A 342 7.52 -26.62 -10.93
N ARG A 343 6.63 -25.72 -10.49
CA ARG A 343 6.64 -25.17 -9.12
C ARG A 343 6.26 -26.16 -8.02
N LYS A 344 5.76 -27.36 -8.37
CA LYS A 344 5.59 -28.44 -7.38
C LYS A 344 6.90 -29.13 -7.04
N GLU A 345 7.83 -29.17 -7.98
CA GLU A 345 9.08 -29.93 -7.87
C GLU A 345 10.31 -29.03 -7.70
N HIS A 346 10.20 -27.77 -8.11
CA HIS A 346 11.27 -26.79 -8.08
C HIS A 346 10.80 -25.47 -7.45
N ASP A 347 11.64 -24.89 -6.59
CA ASP A 347 11.41 -23.56 -6.02
C ASP A 347 11.91 -22.49 -6.99
N VAL A 348 11.09 -22.19 -8.01
CA VAL A 348 11.41 -21.24 -9.09
C VAL A 348 10.31 -20.21 -9.22
N ASP A 349 10.69 -18.93 -9.23
CA ASP A 349 9.79 -17.79 -9.27
C ASP A 349 10.15 -16.75 -10.37
N THR A 350 11.11 -17.06 -11.24
CA THR A 350 11.52 -16.22 -12.38
C THR A 350 11.25 -16.89 -13.73
N VAL A 351 11.09 -16.09 -14.79
CA VAL A 351 10.91 -16.60 -16.16
C VAL A 351 12.19 -17.33 -16.63
N GLU A 352 13.35 -16.78 -16.31
CA GLU A 352 14.66 -17.37 -16.63
C GLU A 352 14.81 -18.74 -15.98
N GLY A 353 14.51 -18.84 -14.67
CA GLY A 353 14.56 -20.10 -13.96
C GLY A 353 13.60 -21.14 -14.54
N LEU A 354 12.38 -20.73 -14.94
CA LEU A 354 11.43 -21.63 -15.59
C LEU A 354 11.99 -22.20 -16.91
N LEU A 355 12.70 -21.38 -17.68
CA LEU A 355 13.34 -21.81 -18.93
C LEU A 355 14.55 -22.70 -18.68
N GLU A 356 15.29 -22.51 -17.60
CA GLU A 356 16.42 -23.40 -17.25
C GLU A 356 15.94 -24.82 -16.94
N VAL A 357 14.86 -24.93 -16.15
CA VAL A 357 14.35 -26.23 -15.65
C VAL A 357 13.41 -26.94 -16.62
N SER A 358 12.72 -26.22 -17.52
CA SER A 358 11.78 -26.83 -18.47
C SER A 358 12.30 -26.81 -19.92
N PRO A 359 12.83 -27.94 -20.42
CA PRO A 359 13.11 -28.12 -21.85
C PRO A 359 11.88 -27.86 -22.73
N LYS A 360 10.67 -28.17 -22.23
CA LYS A 360 9.42 -27.98 -22.95
C LYS A 360 9.10 -26.49 -23.14
N LEU A 361 9.27 -25.65 -22.11
CA LEU A 361 9.10 -24.20 -22.24
C LEU A 361 10.17 -23.59 -23.15
N ARG A 362 11.43 -24.03 -23.06
CA ARG A 362 12.48 -23.60 -24.00
C ARG A 362 12.13 -23.92 -25.44
N ARG A 363 11.67 -25.14 -25.70
CA ARG A 363 11.28 -25.57 -27.03
C ARG A 363 10.08 -24.79 -27.54
N LYS A 364 9.04 -24.57 -26.71
CA LYS A 364 7.91 -23.71 -27.07
C LYS A 364 8.37 -22.30 -27.44
N ARG A 365 9.30 -21.70 -26.68
CA ARG A 365 9.88 -20.38 -26.99
C ARG A 365 10.66 -20.38 -28.31
N GLN A 366 11.42 -21.43 -28.59
CA GLN A 366 12.24 -21.54 -29.81
C GLN A 366 11.41 -21.81 -31.07
N ASP A 367 10.39 -22.66 -30.96
CA ASP A 367 9.57 -23.12 -32.09
C ASP A 367 8.46 -22.11 -32.46
N ASP A 368 8.15 -21.18 -31.57
CA ASP A 368 7.09 -20.19 -31.76
C ASP A 368 7.62 -18.94 -32.46
N GLU A 369 7.17 -18.75 -33.71
CA GLU A 369 7.55 -17.61 -34.55
C GLU A 369 7.26 -16.26 -33.91
N ARG A 370 6.29 -16.17 -32.98
CA ARG A 370 5.99 -14.93 -32.23
C ARG A 370 7.11 -14.50 -31.28
N PHE A 371 8.05 -15.38 -30.93
CA PHE A 371 9.22 -15.04 -30.12
C PHE A 371 10.46 -14.75 -30.97
N ASN A 372 10.54 -15.34 -32.17
CA ASN A 372 11.66 -15.17 -33.10
C ASN A 372 11.45 -13.96 -34.03
N ASN A 373 10.20 -13.66 -34.34
CA ASN A 373 9.70 -12.39 -34.86
C ASN A 373 8.69 -11.90 -33.82
N PRO A 374 9.13 -11.27 -32.70
CA PRO A 374 8.21 -10.54 -31.84
C PRO A 374 7.34 -9.69 -32.75
N PRO A 375 6.00 -9.66 -32.56
CA PRO A 375 5.15 -8.79 -33.35
C PRO A 375 5.75 -7.40 -33.23
N GLN A 376 6.45 -6.97 -34.29
CA GLN A 376 6.76 -5.58 -34.46
C GLN A 376 5.38 -4.98 -34.49
N ALA A 377 5.10 -4.13 -33.52
CA ALA A 377 4.11 -3.10 -33.71
C ALA A 377 4.27 -2.61 -35.16
N PRO A 378 3.33 -2.87 -36.11
CA PRO A 378 3.47 -2.49 -37.51
C PRO A 378 3.90 -1.04 -37.62
N GLY A 379 5.20 -0.87 -37.88
CA GLY A 379 5.85 0.43 -37.97
C GLY A 379 6.61 0.86 -36.72
N ARG A 380 7.73 0.22 -36.40
CA ARG A 380 9.06 0.88 -36.30
C ARG A 380 10.14 -0.18 -36.02
N ARG A 381 11.25 -0.06 -36.74
CA ARG A 381 12.46 -0.89 -36.57
C ARG A 381 13.02 -0.66 -35.16
N ALA A 382 13.19 -1.72 -34.39
CA ALA A 382 13.89 -1.67 -33.11
C ALA A 382 15.38 -1.37 -33.34
N VAL A 383 15.90 -0.43 -32.55
CA VAL A 383 17.27 -0.44 -32.03
C VAL A 383 17.28 -1.40 -30.85
#